data_AF-S4RF18-F1
#
_entry.id   AF-S4RF18-F1
#
_cell.length_a   1.000
_cell.length_b   1.000
_cell.length_c   1.000
_cell.angle_alpha   90.00
_cell.angle_beta   90.00
_cell.angle_gamma   90.00
#
_symmetry.space_group_name_H-M   'P 1'
#
loop_
_entity.id
_entity.type
_entity.pdbx_description
1 polymer ?
#
loop_
_entity_poly.entity_id
_entity_poly.type
_entity_poly.pdbx_seq_one_letter_code
_entity_poly.pdbx_strand_id
1 'polypeptide(L)'
;FYLQYFNYLYTYKMPGDIKGWVDNHMNCEDIAMNFLVSNVTGKPPIKVTPRKKFKCPECTAIDGLSLDQTHMVERSECINKFASVFETMPLKTVEHRADPVLYKDDFPEKLKSFPNIGSL
;
A
#
# COMPACT_ATOMS: atom_id res chain seq x y z
N PHE A 1 -6.57 4.79 2.30
CA PHE A 1 -7.82 5.28 1.68
C PHE A 1 -7.68 5.20 0.18
N TYR A 2 -8.72 4.75 -0.51
CA TYR A 2 -8.85 4.79 -1.97
C TYR A 2 -10.36 4.74 -2.31
N LEU A 3 -10.74 5.06 -3.54
CA LEU A 3 -12.14 5.05 -3.97
C LEU A 3 -12.64 3.61 -4.16
N GLN A 4 -13.84 3.29 -3.68
CA GLN A 4 -14.46 1.94 -3.84
C GLN A 4 -14.52 1.48 -5.30
N TYR A 5 -14.59 2.43 -6.24
CA TYR A 5 -14.46 2.18 -7.68
C TYR A 5 -13.26 1.29 -8.04
N PHE A 6 -12.12 1.45 -7.37
CA PHE A 6 -10.93 0.64 -7.65
C PHE A 6 -11.07 -0.81 -7.19
N ASN A 7 -11.93 -1.11 -6.21
CA ASN A 7 -12.26 -2.50 -5.86
C ASN A 7 -13.02 -3.17 -6.99
N TYR A 8 -14.02 -2.48 -7.56
CA TYR A 8 -14.74 -3.00 -8.72
C TYR A 8 -13.77 -3.27 -9.89
N LEU A 9 -12.87 -2.33 -10.18
CA LEU A 9 -11.87 -2.53 -11.23
C LEU A 9 -10.92 -3.69 -10.91
N TYR A 10 -10.44 -3.83 -9.67
CA TYR A 10 -9.58 -4.93 -9.26
C TYR A 10 -10.29 -6.28 -9.44
N THR A 11 -11.55 -6.37 -8.99
CA THR A 11 -12.32 -7.62 -9.06
C THR A 11 -12.69 -8.00 -10.50
N TYR A 12 -13.12 -7.04 -11.32
CA TYR A 12 -13.78 -7.34 -12.60
C TYR A 12 -13.03 -6.87 -13.86
N LYS A 13 -12.04 -5.99 -13.73
CA LYS A 13 -11.34 -5.36 -14.86
C LYS A 13 -9.81 -5.51 -14.81
N MET A 14 -9.28 -6.23 -13.83
CA MET A 14 -7.85 -6.54 -13.76
C MET A 14 -7.41 -7.37 -14.98
N PRO A 15 -6.39 -6.92 -15.74
CA PRO A 15 -5.94 -7.65 -16.91
C PRO A 15 -5.18 -8.94 -16.54
N GLY A 16 -5.23 -9.90 -17.47
CA GLY A 16 -4.45 -11.13 -17.42
C GLY A 16 -4.70 -11.98 -16.17
N ASP A 17 -3.65 -12.66 -15.74
CA ASP A 17 -3.65 -13.61 -14.62
C ASP A 17 -3.20 -12.99 -13.29
N ILE A 18 -3.16 -11.65 -13.18
CA ILE A 18 -2.63 -10.94 -11.99
C ILE A 18 -3.34 -11.37 -10.70
N LYS A 19 -4.68 -11.49 -10.71
CA LYS A 19 -5.41 -11.95 -9.53
C LYS A 19 -5.01 -13.37 -9.13
N GLY A 20 -4.91 -14.28 -10.11
CA GLY A 20 -4.47 -15.65 -9.85
C GLY A 20 -3.04 -15.71 -9.30
N TRP A 21 -2.15 -14.84 -9.79
CA TRP A 21 -0.81 -14.70 -9.23
C TRP A 21 -0.84 -14.27 -7.76
N VAL A 22 -1.61 -13.22 -7.44
CA VAL A 22 -1.78 -12.72 -6.06
C VAL A 22 -2.36 -13.81 -5.15
N ASP A 23 -3.40 -14.52 -5.59
CA ASP A 23 -4.04 -15.58 -4.80
C ASP A 23 -3.09 -16.77 -4.55
N ASN A 24 -2.29 -17.16 -5.54
CA ASN A 24 -1.35 -18.28 -5.42
C ASN A 24 -0.14 -17.97 -4.52
N HIS A 25 0.32 -16.72 -4.51
CA HIS A 25 1.49 -16.30 -3.72
C HIS A 25 1.10 -15.70 -2.37
N MET A 26 -0.18 -15.41 -2.14
CA MET A 26 -0.69 -14.75 -0.93
C MET A 26 0.08 -13.46 -0.59
N ASN A 27 0.45 -12.70 -1.63
CA ASN A 27 1.27 -11.50 -1.54
C ASN A 27 0.94 -10.55 -2.71
N CYS A 28 1.40 -9.30 -2.62
CA CYS A 28 1.39 -8.32 -3.70
C CYS A 28 0.01 -7.79 -4.14
N GLU A 29 -1.05 -8.01 -3.35
CA GLU A 29 -2.38 -7.43 -3.58
C GLU A 29 -2.32 -5.89 -3.58
N ASP A 30 -1.48 -5.32 -2.72
CA ASP A 30 -1.24 -3.89 -2.63
C ASP A 30 -0.47 -3.35 -3.85
N ILE A 31 0.53 -4.10 -4.35
CA ILE A 31 1.27 -3.77 -5.58
C ILE A 31 0.33 -3.81 -6.78
N ALA A 32 -0.47 -4.88 -6.92
CA ALA A 32 -1.43 -5.03 -8.00
C ALA A 32 -2.46 -3.88 -8.01
N MET A 33 -2.95 -3.47 -6.83
CA MET A 33 -3.84 -2.31 -6.70
C MET A 33 -3.15 -1.01 -7.12
N ASN A 34 -1.86 -0.80 -6.78
CA ASN A 34 -1.12 0.39 -7.22
C ASN A 34 -0.88 0.41 -8.74
N PHE A 35 -0.58 -0.74 -9.35
CA PHE A 35 -0.49 -0.87 -10.81
C PHE A 35 -1.81 -0.49 -11.48
N LEU A 36 -2.92 -1.03 -10.99
CA LEU A 36 -4.26 -0.72 -11.50
C LEU A 36 -4.58 0.77 -11.46
N VAL A 37 -4.43 1.39 -10.28
CA VAL A 37 -4.77 2.79 -10.07
C VAL A 37 -3.89 3.68 -10.93
N SER A 38 -2.60 3.40 -11.00
CA SER A 38 -1.65 4.20 -11.80
C SER A 38 -1.93 4.06 -13.29
N ASN A 39 -2.28 2.85 -13.76
CA ASN A 39 -2.66 2.61 -15.15
C ASN A 39 -3.94 3.34 -15.55
N VAL A 40 -4.97 3.30 -14.69
CA VAL A 40 -6.28 3.92 -14.96
C VAL A 40 -6.20 5.45 -14.89
N THR A 41 -5.46 6.00 -13.94
CA THR A 41 -5.43 7.45 -13.69
C THR A 41 -4.29 8.16 -14.40
N GLY A 42 -3.24 7.44 -14.78
CA GLY A 42 -1.98 8.02 -15.25
C GLY A 42 -1.28 8.88 -14.19
N LYS A 43 -1.60 8.73 -12.90
CA LYS A 43 -1.05 9.56 -11.81
C LYS A 43 -0.26 8.71 -10.80
N PRO A 44 0.78 9.28 -10.17
CA PRO A 44 1.48 8.60 -9.08
C PRO A 44 0.63 8.52 -7.81
N PRO A 45 0.94 7.60 -6.89
CA PRO A 45 0.32 7.55 -5.56
C PRO A 45 0.70 8.78 -4.73
N ILE A 46 -0.16 9.16 -3.77
CA ILE A 46 0.10 10.27 -2.84
C ILE A 46 0.67 9.72 -1.54
N LYS A 47 1.87 10.18 -1.17
CA LYS A 47 2.47 9.87 0.13
C LYS A 47 1.98 10.84 1.19
N VAL A 48 1.32 10.32 2.23
CA VAL A 48 0.92 11.09 3.42
C VAL A 48 1.69 10.64 4.66
N THR A 49 2.01 11.57 5.57
CA THR A 49 2.51 11.27 6.93
C THR A 49 1.64 11.95 7.98
N PRO A 50 1.82 11.71 9.30
CA PRO A 50 2.51 10.59 9.92
C PRO A 50 1.77 9.28 9.64
N ARG A 51 2.52 8.19 9.42
CA ARG A 51 1.92 6.84 9.45
C ARG A 51 1.54 6.55 10.89
N LYS A 52 0.26 6.64 11.19
CA LYS A 52 -0.30 6.21 12.47
C LYS A 52 -0.44 4.70 12.43
N LYS A 53 0.42 3.95 13.14
CA LYS A 53 0.28 2.49 13.26
C LYS A 53 -0.64 2.17 14.43
N PHE A 54 -1.69 1.40 14.18
CA PHE A 54 -2.32 0.63 15.23
C PHE A 54 -1.36 -0.49 15.60
N LYS A 55 -0.60 -0.30 16.68
CA LYS A 55 0.14 -1.40 17.30
C LYS A 55 -0.85 -2.18 18.16
N CYS A 56 -0.97 -3.48 17.91
CA CYS A 56 -1.64 -4.39 18.83
C CYS A 56 -0.57 -4.91 19.80
N PRO A 57 -0.57 -4.49 21.08
CA PRO A 57 0.46 -4.90 22.04
C PRO A 57 0.42 -6.39 22.36
N GLU A 58 -0.77 -6.99 22.27
CA GLU A 58 -1.03 -8.39 22.60
C GLU A 58 -0.83 -9.34 21.40
N CYS A 59 -0.71 -8.78 20.20
CA CYS A 59 -0.44 -9.54 18.99
C CYS A 59 1.08 -9.70 18.85
N THR A 60 1.65 -10.75 19.44
CA THR A 60 3.01 -11.17 19.11
C THR A 60 3.05 -11.53 17.63
N ALA A 61 3.91 -10.86 16.86
CA ALA A 61 4.06 -11.06 15.42
C ALA A 61 4.82 -12.36 15.15
N ILE A 62 4.27 -13.51 15.54
CA ILE A 62 4.95 -14.80 15.46
C ILE A 62 5.02 -15.28 13.99
N ASP A 63 3.99 -14.97 13.18
CA ASP A 63 3.86 -15.45 11.79
C ASP A 63 3.47 -14.33 10.81
N GLY A 64 4.12 -13.17 10.90
CA GLY A 64 3.87 -12.08 9.93
C GLY A 64 4.52 -12.37 8.58
N LEU A 65 3.76 -12.34 7.47
CA LEU A 65 4.29 -12.48 6.10
C LEU A 65 5.50 -11.56 5.83
N SER A 66 5.51 -10.36 6.42
CA SER A 66 6.60 -9.40 6.28
C SER A 66 7.89 -9.75 7.03
N LEU A 67 7.86 -10.77 7.89
CA LEU A 67 9.02 -11.26 8.63
C LEU A 67 9.80 -12.32 7.85
N ASP A 68 9.20 -12.89 6.79
CA ASP A 68 9.89 -13.79 5.88
C ASP A 68 11.01 -13.04 5.14
N GLN A 69 12.18 -13.66 5.07
CA GLN A 69 13.35 -13.11 4.36
C GLN A 69 13.13 -13.05 2.85
N THR A 70 12.29 -13.93 2.29
CA THR A 70 11.97 -13.94 0.85
C THR A 70 10.93 -12.89 0.46
N HIS A 71 10.22 -12.30 1.43
CA HIS A 71 9.08 -11.41 1.18
C HIS A 71 9.39 -10.28 0.19
N MET A 72 10.58 -9.67 0.30
CA MET A 72 10.98 -8.58 -0.59
C MET A 72 11.42 -9.06 -1.99
N VAL A 73 11.90 -10.30 -2.10
CA VAL A 73 12.22 -10.95 -3.38
C VAL A 73 10.93 -11.21 -4.15
N GLU A 74 9.94 -11.85 -3.51
CA GLU A 74 8.62 -12.11 -4.11
C GLU A 74 7.94 -10.82 -4.58
N ARG A 75 8.01 -9.75 -3.78
CA ARG A 75 7.46 -8.44 -4.17
C ARG A 75 8.13 -7.85 -5.40
N SER A 76 9.43 -8.10 -5.59
CA SER A 76 10.15 -7.68 -6.80
C SER A 76 9.71 -8.49 -8.02
N GLU A 77 9.46 -9.79 -7.86
CA GLU A 77 8.91 -10.65 -8.91
C GLU A 77 7.50 -10.24 -9.31
N CYS A 78 6.65 -9.87 -8.35
CA CYS A 78 5.32 -9.33 -8.63
C CYS A 78 5.37 -8.09 -9.52
N ILE A 79 6.29 -7.15 -9.26
CA ILE A 79 6.45 -5.95 -10.10
C ILE A 79 6.81 -6.34 -11.54
N ASN A 80 7.75 -7.27 -11.72
CA ASN A 80 8.17 -7.74 -13.04
C ASN A 80 7.02 -8.45 -13.79
N LYS A 81 6.32 -9.37 -13.10
CA LYS A 81 5.17 -10.08 -13.65
C LYS A 81 4.06 -9.11 -14.07
N PHE A 82 3.70 -8.15 -13.21
CA PHE A 82 2.62 -7.21 -13.50
C PHE A 82 2.99 -6.27 -14.64
N ALA A 83 4.24 -5.78 -14.69
CA ALA A 83 4.71 -4.97 -15.82
C ALA A 83 4.65 -5.73 -17.15
N SER A 84 4.97 -7.04 -17.14
CA SER A 84 4.82 -7.89 -18.32
C SER A 84 3.35 -8.03 -18.75
N VAL A 85 2.41 -8.22 -17.82
CA VAL A 85 0.97 -8.36 -18.14
C VAL A 85 0.36 -7.05 -18.63
N PHE A 86 0.78 -5.91 -18.07
CA PHE A 86 0.33 -4.58 -18.52
C PHE A 86 1.06 -4.10 -19.79
N GLU A 87 2.08 -4.83 -20.25
CA GLU A 87 2.96 -4.47 -21.38
C GLU A 87 3.70 -3.12 -21.20
N THR A 88 3.68 -2.57 -19.99
CA THR A 88 4.29 -1.30 -19.64
C THR A 88 4.52 -1.22 -18.12
N MET A 89 5.30 -0.23 -17.69
CA MET A 89 5.44 0.12 -16.27
C MET A 89 4.49 1.27 -15.94
N PRO A 90 3.27 1.02 -15.41
CA PRO A 90 2.32 2.07 -15.10
C PRO A 90 2.67 2.85 -13.84
N LEU A 91 3.50 2.29 -12.95
CA LEU A 91 3.91 2.96 -11.70
C LEU A 91 4.73 4.22 -12.02
N LYS A 92 4.40 5.31 -11.32
CA LYS A 92 5.07 6.61 -11.47
C LYS A 92 5.75 7.02 -10.17
N THR A 93 6.95 7.57 -10.28
CA THR A 93 7.68 8.13 -9.14
C THR A 93 6.99 9.40 -8.61
N VAL A 94 7.19 9.67 -7.33
CA VAL A 94 6.70 10.88 -6.67
C VAL A 94 7.73 11.34 -5.65
N GLU A 95 8.04 12.63 -5.66
CA GLU A 95 8.99 13.26 -4.72
C GLU A 95 8.26 14.16 -3.70
N HIS A 96 6.94 14.27 -3.81
CA HIS A 96 6.13 15.05 -2.89
C HIS A 96 5.48 14.18 -1.81
N ARG A 97 5.49 14.71 -0.58
CA ARG A 97 4.88 14.18 0.62
C ARG A 97 3.94 15.22 1.21
N ALA A 98 2.72 14.81 1.54
CA ALA A 98 1.74 15.64 2.22
C ALA A 98 1.73 15.32 3.72
N ASP A 99 2.02 16.34 4.53
CA ASP A 99 2.02 16.25 5.99
C ASP A 99 0.82 17.03 6.55
N PRO A 100 0.21 16.62 7.69
CA PRO A 100 -0.85 17.37 8.32
C PRO A 100 -0.31 18.71 8.80
N VAL A 101 -1.21 19.67 9.00
CA VAL A 101 -0.88 21.01 9.52
C VAL A 101 -0.08 20.91 10.82
N LEU A 102 -0.46 19.99 11.71
CA LEU A 102 0.18 19.79 13.02
C LEU A 102 1.46 18.92 12.95
N TYR A 103 2.05 18.73 11.77
CA TYR A 103 3.25 17.92 11.64
C TYR A 103 4.44 18.61 12.32
N LYS A 104 5.05 17.92 13.30
CA LYS A 104 6.10 18.41 14.20
C LYS A 104 5.67 19.49 15.20
N ASP A 105 4.37 19.76 15.32
CA ASP A 105 3.86 20.62 16.39
C ASP A 105 3.91 19.88 17.73
N ASP A 106 4.40 20.56 18.77
CA ASP A 106 4.36 20.07 20.15
C ASP A 106 2.96 20.26 20.74
N PHE A 107 2.02 19.44 20.25
CA PHE A 107 0.61 19.54 20.60
C PHE A 107 0.28 18.70 21.85
N PRO A 108 -0.31 19.30 22.91
CA PRO A 108 -0.59 18.61 24.16
C PRO A 108 -1.42 17.34 23.96
N GLU A 109 -0.97 16.21 24.53
CA GLU A 109 -1.67 14.92 24.37
C GLU A 109 -3.13 14.94 24.81
N LYS A 110 -3.43 15.69 25.88
CA LYS A 110 -4.79 15.86 26.42
C LYS A 110 -5.77 16.49 25.43
N LEU A 111 -5.27 17.21 24.42
CA LEU A 111 -6.10 17.86 23.41
C LEU A 111 -6.22 17.02 22.12
N LYS A 112 -5.46 15.92 22.00
CA LYS A 112 -5.54 15.03 20.83
C LYS A 112 -6.88 14.29 20.87
N SER A 113 -7.70 14.42 19.82
CA SER A 113 -8.96 13.66 19.68
C SER A 113 -8.75 12.14 19.69
N PHE A 114 -7.54 11.68 19.35
CA PHE A 114 -7.15 10.27 19.34
C PHE A 114 -5.80 10.08 20.03
N PRO A 115 -5.76 10.08 21.37
CA PRO A 115 -4.51 10.05 22.14
C PRO A 115 -3.80 8.69 22.03
N ASN A 116 -4.57 7.60 21.86
CA ASN A 116 -4.03 6.25 21.70
C ASN A 116 -3.38 6.00 20.34
N ILE A 117 -3.48 6.98 19.42
CA ILE A 117 -2.87 6.86 18.10
C ILE A 117 -1.47 7.50 18.14
N GLY A 118 -0.48 6.66 18.42
CA GLY A 118 0.92 7.06 18.46
C GLY A 118 1.45 7.57 17.11
N SER A 119 2.39 8.51 17.19
CA SER A 119 3.31 8.83 16.11
C SER A 119 4.35 7.72 16.01
N LEU A 120 4.58 7.22 14.80
CA LEU A 120 5.72 6.37 14.46
C LEU A 120 7.03 7.17 14.54
#